data_AF-A0A9D7UTF2-F1
#
_entry.id   AF-A0A9D7UTF2-F1
#
_cell.length_a   1.000
_cell.length_b   1.000
_cell.length_c   1.000
_cell.angle_alpha   90.00
_cell.angle_beta   90.00
_cell.angle_gamma   90.00
#
_symmetry.space_group_name_H-M   'P 1'
#
loop_
_entity.id
_entity.type
_entity.pdbx_description
1 polymer ?
#
loop_
_entity_poly.entity_id
_entity_poly.type
_entity_poly.pdbx_seq_one_letter_code
_entity_poly.pdbx_strand_id
1 'polypeptide(L)'
;MCATPTPGVCAGPFWPMSFCRAICQIALRGVIPMQQSPIFSKTYDLLTWLIPATTKFPREHRFVLARHVQEAALRFQEQLIEAALGPKTAQSQVLARADVSLAKLRFYLRLCQDLQLLTPRQYRHVSGMVVEIGRLLGGWQKVGSR
;
A
#
# COMPACT_ATOMS: atom_id res chain seq x y z
N MET A 1 13.54 -14.17 -52.14
CA MET A 1 14.40 -13.17 -51.47
C MET A 1 13.80 -12.83 -50.12
N CYS A 2 14.43 -13.30 -49.05
CA CYS A 2 14.06 -12.98 -47.67
C CYS A 2 14.62 -11.60 -47.32
N ALA A 3 13.76 -10.67 -46.93
CA ALA A 3 14.17 -9.45 -46.26
C ALA A 3 13.53 -9.47 -44.86
N THR A 4 14.37 -9.77 -43.87
CA THR A 4 14.05 -9.66 -42.45
C THR A 4 13.98 -8.20 -42.04
N PRO A 5 12.99 -7.78 -41.23
CA PRO A 5 13.12 -6.57 -40.45
C PRO A 5 13.86 -6.89 -39.13
N THR A 6 14.92 -6.14 -38.89
CA THR A 6 15.69 -6.06 -37.65
C THR A 6 14.82 -5.61 -36.47
N PRO A 7 14.82 -6.30 -35.32
CA PRO A 7 14.17 -5.80 -34.11
C PRO A 7 15.09 -4.79 -33.41
N GLY A 8 14.95 -3.53 -33.77
CA GLY A 8 15.53 -2.40 -33.05
C GLY A 8 14.73 -2.11 -31.77
N VAL A 9 15.30 -2.50 -30.64
CA VAL A 9 15.26 -1.82 -29.32
C VAL A 9 13.95 -1.08 -28.98
N CYS A 10 13.01 -1.82 -28.38
CA CYS A 10 11.87 -1.24 -27.67
C CYS A 10 12.35 -0.47 -26.43
N ALA A 11 12.35 0.85 -26.52
CA ALA A 11 12.48 1.75 -25.39
C ALA A 11 11.25 1.66 -24.47
N GLY A 12 11.49 1.44 -23.18
CA GLY A 12 10.56 1.75 -22.08
C GLY A 12 9.59 0.63 -21.68
N PRO A 13 9.56 0.21 -20.40
CA PRO A 13 8.54 -0.69 -19.89
C PRO A 13 7.22 0.08 -19.70
N PHE A 14 6.46 0.25 -20.78
CA PHE A 14 5.06 0.68 -20.74
C PHE A 14 4.20 -0.55 -20.44
N TRP A 15 4.14 -0.96 -19.18
CA TRP A 15 3.33 -2.10 -18.77
C TRP A 15 1.84 -1.71 -18.73
N PRO A 16 0.96 -2.31 -19.57
CA PRO A 16 -0.47 -2.06 -19.53
C PRO A 16 -1.09 -2.62 -18.24
N MET A 17 -2.09 -1.90 -17.69
CA MET A 17 -2.74 -2.23 -16.41
C MET A 17 -3.32 -3.66 -16.33
N SER A 18 -3.54 -4.35 -17.44
CA SER A 18 -3.99 -5.74 -17.46
C SER A 18 -2.92 -6.75 -17.04
N PHE A 19 -1.63 -6.44 -17.18
CA PHE A 19 -0.54 -7.38 -16.86
C PHE A 19 -0.18 -7.43 -15.36
N CYS A 20 -0.55 -6.38 -14.61
CA CYS A 20 -0.38 -6.35 -13.15
C CYS A 20 -1.32 -7.34 -12.44
N ARG A 21 -2.51 -7.62 -13.03
CA ARG A 21 -3.44 -8.61 -12.51
C ARG A 21 -2.87 -10.04 -12.63
N ALA A 22 -2.16 -10.34 -13.72
CA ALA A 22 -1.60 -11.67 -13.97
C ALA A 22 -0.41 -12.03 -13.05
N ILE A 23 0.52 -11.10 -12.81
CA ILE A 23 1.66 -11.36 -11.90
C ILE A 23 1.18 -11.44 -10.44
N CYS A 24 0.18 -10.65 -10.06
CA CYS A 24 -0.36 -10.75 -8.72
C CYS A 24 -1.15 -12.06 -8.50
N GLN A 25 -1.88 -12.52 -9.52
CA GLN A 25 -2.68 -13.75 -9.44
C GLN A 25 -1.84 -15.03 -9.32
N ILE A 26 -0.57 -15.01 -9.75
CA ILE A 26 0.36 -16.14 -9.60
C ILE A 26 1.00 -16.16 -8.20
N ALA A 27 1.26 -15.00 -7.59
CA ALA A 27 1.79 -14.93 -6.21
C ALA A 27 0.73 -15.19 -5.11
N LEU A 28 -0.56 -15.10 -5.44
CA LEU A 28 -1.69 -15.21 -4.50
C LEU A 28 -2.22 -16.64 -4.29
N ARG A 29 -1.61 -17.68 -4.90
CA ARG A 29 -2.19 -19.03 -4.90
C ARG A 29 -1.81 -19.93 -3.71
N GLY A 30 -1.04 -19.42 -2.74
CA GLY A 30 -0.42 -20.28 -1.71
C GLY A 30 -0.79 -20.05 -0.24
N VAL A 31 -1.07 -18.83 0.21
CA VAL A 31 -1.19 -18.59 1.66
C VAL A 31 -2.20 -17.47 1.95
N ILE A 32 -2.99 -17.72 3.00
CA ILE A 32 -3.92 -16.84 3.74
C ILE A 32 -5.33 -16.62 3.14
N PRO A 33 -6.36 -17.35 3.62
CA PRO A 33 -7.75 -16.98 3.40
C PRO A 33 -8.13 -15.81 4.34
N MET A 34 -7.65 -14.60 4.08
CA MET A 34 -8.06 -13.38 4.81
C MET A 34 -9.24 -12.67 4.17
N GLN A 35 -10.28 -13.42 3.81
CA GLN A 35 -11.50 -12.85 3.21
C GLN A 35 -12.51 -12.35 4.26
N GLN A 36 -12.24 -12.47 5.57
CA GLN A 36 -13.28 -12.24 6.59
C GLN A 36 -13.30 -10.85 7.24
N SER A 37 -12.28 -10.00 7.08
CA SER A 37 -12.32 -8.64 7.65
C SER A 37 -12.02 -7.55 6.60
N PRO A 38 -12.88 -6.52 6.48
CA PRO A 38 -12.77 -5.49 5.44
C PRO A 38 -11.50 -4.62 5.56
N ILE A 39 -10.79 -4.68 6.68
CA ILE A 39 -9.54 -3.92 6.87
C ILE A 39 -8.42 -4.41 5.95
N PHE A 40 -8.30 -5.72 5.71
CA PHE A 40 -7.24 -6.27 4.88
C PHE A 40 -7.45 -5.97 3.40
N SER A 41 -8.69 -6.08 2.91
CA SER A 41 -9.00 -5.72 1.51
C SER A 41 -8.74 -4.24 1.25
N LYS A 42 -9.19 -3.35 2.15
CA LYS A 42 -8.96 -1.91 2.04
C LYS A 42 -7.49 -1.53 2.11
N THR A 43 -6.71 -2.20 2.96
CA THR A 43 -5.27 -1.96 3.07
C THR A 43 -4.54 -2.43 1.82
N TYR A 44 -4.95 -3.57 1.27
CA TYR A 44 -4.43 -4.07 0.01
C TYR A 44 -4.74 -3.12 -1.15
N ASP A 45 -5.98 -2.62 -1.26
CA ASP A 45 -6.37 -1.62 -2.26
C ASP A 45 -5.52 -0.34 -2.15
N LEU A 46 -5.27 0.12 -0.91
CA LEU A 46 -4.37 1.24 -0.65
C LEU A 46 -2.95 0.96 -1.16
N LEU A 47 -2.38 -0.22 -0.89
CA LEU A 47 -1.04 -0.59 -1.34
C LEU A 47 -0.96 -0.67 -2.87
N THR A 48 -1.96 -1.29 -3.51
CA THR A 48 -2.05 -1.40 -4.97
C THR A 48 -2.09 -0.04 -5.64
N TRP A 49 -2.71 0.96 -5.00
CA TRP A 49 -2.71 2.34 -5.50
C TRP A 49 -1.42 3.10 -5.18
N LEU A 50 -0.87 2.92 -3.97
CA LEU A 50 0.25 3.70 -3.45
C LEU A 50 1.58 3.35 -4.13
N ILE A 51 1.86 2.07 -4.35
CA ILE A 51 3.10 1.60 -4.98
C ILE A 51 3.32 2.25 -6.36
N PRO A 52 2.36 2.19 -7.32
CA PRO A 52 2.54 2.85 -8.62
C PRO A 52 2.45 4.37 -8.55
N ALA A 53 1.84 4.97 -7.52
CA ALA A 53 1.87 6.42 -7.34
C ALA A 53 3.29 6.89 -6.98
N THR A 54 3.99 6.16 -6.13
CA THR A 54 5.33 6.51 -5.66
C THR A 54 6.43 6.36 -6.72
N THR A 55 6.21 5.56 -7.78
CA THR A 55 7.18 5.43 -8.89
C THR A 55 7.22 6.66 -9.79
N LYS A 56 6.16 7.47 -9.77
CA LYS A 56 6.04 8.71 -10.55
C LYS A 56 6.75 9.90 -9.91
N PHE A 57 7.31 9.73 -8.70
CA PHE A 57 8.00 10.80 -8.01
C PHE A 57 9.32 11.16 -8.72
N PRO A 58 9.70 12.44 -8.74
CA PRO A 58 10.98 12.89 -9.29
C PRO A 58 12.14 12.26 -8.51
N ARG A 59 13.29 12.12 -9.19
CA ARG A 59 14.45 11.37 -8.68
C ARG A 59 14.95 11.87 -7.32
N GLU A 60 14.83 13.17 -7.07
CA GLU A 60 15.24 13.84 -5.84
C GLU A 60 14.49 13.34 -4.60
N HIS A 61 13.18 13.17 -4.69
CA HIS A 61 12.33 12.77 -3.55
C HIS A 61 12.06 11.26 -3.49
N ARG A 62 12.37 10.52 -4.55
CA ARG A 62 12.10 9.09 -4.66
C ARG A 62 12.88 8.26 -3.62
N PHE A 63 14.15 8.55 -3.38
CA PHE A 63 14.95 7.69 -2.50
C PHE A 63 14.61 7.82 -1.02
N VAL A 64 14.16 9.00 -0.60
CA VAL A 64 13.81 9.26 0.80
C VAL A 64 12.32 9.08 1.01
N LEU A 65 11.49 9.91 0.36
CA LEU A 65 10.08 10.01 0.71
C LEU A 65 9.25 8.84 0.16
N ALA A 66 9.48 8.41 -1.08
CA ALA A 66 8.78 7.25 -1.61
C ALA A 66 9.08 5.98 -0.80
N ARG A 67 10.34 5.79 -0.38
CA ARG A 67 10.74 4.67 0.48
C ARG A 67 10.00 4.70 1.81
N HIS A 68 9.99 5.84 2.50
CA HIS A 68 9.31 5.96 3.80
C HIS A 68 7.80 5.77 3.71
N VAL A 69 7.17 6.25 2.63
CA VAL A 69 5.74 6.03 2.36
C VAL A 69 5.43 4.54 2.15
N GLN A 70 6.21 3.86 1.30
CA GLN A 70 6.04 2.43 1.05
C GLN A 70 6.30 1.61 2.32
N GLU A 71 7.38 1.91 3.04
CA GLU A 71 7.73 1.21 4.27
C GLU A 71 6.64 1.38 5.33
N ALA A 72 6.13 2.59 5.56
CA ALA A 72 5.05 2.81 6.53
C ALA A 72 3.77 2.04 6.17
N ALA A 73 3.41 1.98 4.89
CA ALA A 73 2.24 1.25 4.42
C ALA A 73 2.41 -0.28 4.53
N LEU A 74 3.59 -0.80 4.17
CA LEU A 74 3.91 -2.23 4.30
C LEU A 74 3.99 -2.65 5.78
N ARG A 75 4.63 -1.84 6.63
CA ARG A 75 4.69 -2.07 8.08
C ARG A 75 3.30 -2.13 8.70
N PHE A 76 2.39 -1.26 8.27
CA PHE A 76 1.01 -1.32 8.71
C PHE A 76 0.35 -2.66 8.34
N GLN A 77 0.52 -3.13 7.09
CA GLN A 77 0.01 -4.43 6.65
C GLN A 77 0.63 -5.60 7.44
N GLU A 78 1.94 -5.60 7.67
CA GLU A 78 2.63 -6.59 8.51
C GLU A 78 2.04 -6.64 9.91
N GLN A 79 1.84 -5.48 10.55
CA GLN A 79 1.25 -5.39 11.89
C GLN A 79 -0.19 -5.89 11.94
N LEU A 80 -1.00 -5.68 10.89
CA LEU A 80 -2.34 -6.24 10.82
C LEU A 80 -2.29 -7.78 10.76
N ILE A 81 -1.35 -8.35 10.00
CA ILE A 81 -1.16 -9.81 9.91
C ILE A 81 -0.71 -10.35 11.27
N GLU A 82 0.26 -9.70 11.92
CA GLU A 82 0.71 -10.04 13.26
C GLU A 82 -0.44 -9.97 14.28
N ALA A 83 -1.32 -8.98 14.20
CA ALA A 83 -2.48 -8.85 15.08
C ALA A 83 -3.56 -9.91 14.82
N ALA A 84 -3.68 -10.40 13.57
CA ALA A 84 -4.63 -11.44 13.21
C ALA A 84 -4.17 -12.85 13.57
N LEU A 85 -2.87 -13.15 13.39
CA LEU A 85 -2.30 -14.48 13.64
C LEU A 85 -1.69 -14.61 15.04
N GLY A 86 -1.35 -13.49 15.68
CA GLY A 86 -0.70 -13.46 16.99
C GLY A 86 -1.63 -13.79 18.16
N PRO A 87 -1.05 -14.02 19.36
CA PRO A 87 -1.84 -14.27 20.56
C PRO A 87 -2.67 -13.05 20.95
N LYS A 88 -3.90 -13.29 21.41
CA LYS A 88 -4.85 -12.22 21.80
C LYS A 88 -4.29 -11.26 22.86
N THR A 89 -3.40 -11.73 23.74
CA THR A 89 -2.75 -10.92 24.78
C THR A 89 -1.84 -9.83 24.21
N ALA A 90 -1.19 -10.08 23.08
CA ALA A 90 -0.32 -9.12 22.40
C ALA A 90 -1.05 -8.28 21.35
N GLN A 91 -2.26 -8.68 20.95
CA GLN A 91 -3.02 -8.05 19.86
C GLN A 91 -3.21 -6.55 20.09
N SER A 92 -3.60 -6.12 21.30
CA SER A 92 -3.81 -4.70 21.61
C SER A 92 -2.52 -3.87 21.39
N GLN A 93 -1.37 -4.39 21.81
CA GLN A 93 -0.08 -3.72 21.61
C GLN A 93 0.31 -3.64 20.13
N VAL A 94 0.07 -4.71 19.37
CA VAL A 94 0.35 -4.72 17.92
C VAL A 94 -0.58 -3.75 17.17
N LEU A 95 -1.87 -3.71 17.53
CA LEU A 95 -2.82 -2.76 16.95
C LEU A 95 -2.49 -1.29 17.30
N ALA A 96 -1.94 -1.03 18.49
CA ALA A 96 -1.43 0.30 18.84
C ALA A 96 -0.22 0.69 17.98
N ARG A 97 0.69 -0.27 17.70
CA ARG A 97 1.80 -0.05 16.76
C ARG A 97 1.31 0.18 15.33
N ALA A 98 0.26 -0.52 14.91
CA ALA A 98 -0.41 -0.31 13.63
C ALA A 98 -0.96 1.12 13.50
N ASP A 99 -1.59 1.64 14.55
CA ASP A 99 -2.08 3.02 14.56
C ASP A 99 -0.96 4.04 14.40
N VAL A 100 0.18 3.83 15.07
CA VAL A 100 1.38 4.67 14.91
C VAL A 100 1.90 4.62 13.47
N SER A 101 1.97 3.45 12.83
CA SER A 101 2.39 3.33 11.42
C SER A 101 1.42 4.06 10.48
N LEU A 102 0.11 3.98 10.75
CA LEU A 102 -0.91 4.68 9.98
C LEU A 102 -0.81 6.20 10.15
N ALA A 103 -0.50 6.68 11.36
CA ALA A 103 -0.25 8.10 11.63
C ALA A 103 1.01 8.61 10.90
N LYS A 104 2.09 7.83 10.87
CA LYS A 104 3.29 8.13 10.07
C LYS A 104 2.95 8.23 8.58
N LEU A 105 2.16 7.29 8.06
CA LEU A 105 1.70 7.32 6.67
C LEU A 105 0.89 8.59 6.36
N ARG A 106 -0.03 9.01 7.24
CA ARG A 106 -0.77 10.29 7.09
C ARG A 106 0.16 11.48 7.01
N PHE A 107 1.16 11.54 7.88
CA PHE A 107 2.16 12.61 7.89
C PHE A 107 2.94 12.65 6.57
N TYR A 108 3.45 11.51 6.10
CA TYR A 108 4.19 11.46 4.84
C TYR A 108 3.33 11.82 3.63
N LEU A 109 2.05 11.41 3.60
CA LEU A 109 1.14 11.79 2.52
C LEU A 109 0.86 13.30 2.48
N ARG A 110 0.77 13.95 3.64
CA ARG A 110 0.65 15.41 3.74
C ARG A 110 1.93 16.09 3.23
N LEU A 111 3.09 15.59 3.64
CA LEU A 111 4.38 16.10 3.14
C LEU A 111 4.51 15.94 1.62
N CYS A 112 4.04 14.82 1.05
CA CYS A 112 3.98 14.64 -0.41
C CYS A 112 3.09 15.67 -1.10
N GLN A 113 2.00 16.10 -0.45
CA GLN A 113 1.13 17.15 -0.99
C GLN A 113 1.81 18.52 -0.94
N ASP A 114 2.44 18.86 0.19
CA ASP A 114 3.13 20.14 0.39
C ASP A 114 4.30 20.31 -0.60
N LEU A 115 4.99 19.21 -0.91
CA LEU A 115 6.04 19.13 -1.94
C LEU A 115 5.51 18.98 -3.37
N GLN A 116 4.19 19.08 -3.57
CA GLN A 116 3.51 18.96 -4.87
C GLN A 116 3.79 17.65 -5.63
N LEU A 117 4.16 16.58 -4.91
CA LEU A 117 4.39 15.24 -5.49
C LEU A 117 3.09 14.51 -5.82
N LEU A 118 2.01 14.88 -5.14
CA LEU A 118 0.67 14.38 -5.36
C LEU A 118 -0.24 15.53 -5.77
N THR A 119 -1.05 15.31 -6.79
CA THR A 119 -2.10 16.28 -7.15
C THR A 119 -3.16 16.34 -6.04
N PRO A 120 -3.86 17.47 -5.85
CA PRO A 120 -4.91 17.59 -4.83
C PRO A 120 -5.99 16.51 -4.93
N ARG A 121 -6.29 16.05 -6.16
CA ARG A 121 -7.24 14.95 -6.42
C ARG A 121 -6.72 13.61 -5.91
N GLN A 122 -5.45 13.30 -6.17
CA GLN A 122 -4.81 12.07 -5.67
C GLN A 122 -4.69 12.08 -4.15
N TYR A 123 -4.30 13.21 -3.57
CA TYR A 123 -4.23 13.39 -2.12
C TYR A 123 -5.60 13.14 -1.45
N ARG A 124 -6.67 13.73 -1.99
CA ARG A 124 -8.03 13.52 -1.47
C ARG A 124 -8.43 12.03 -1.51
N HIS A 125 -8.10 11.34 -2.60
CA HIS A 125 -8.40 9.91 -2.75
C HIS A 125 -7.66 9.06 -1.72
N VAL A 126 -6.33 9.21 -1.60
CA VAL A 126 -5.53 8.42 -0.64
C VAL A 126 -5.85 8.77 0.81
N SER A 127 -6.07 10.04 1.12
CA SER A 127 -6.50 10.47 2.45
C SER A 127 -7.83 9.83 2.83
N GLY A 128 -8.79 9.76 1.90
CA GLY A 128 -10.06 9.07 2.11
C GLY A 128 -9.89 7.58 2.44
N MET A 129 -9.03 6.87 1.70
CA MET A 129 -8.71 5.46 1.98
C MET A 129 -8.09 5.29 3.37
N VAL A 130 -7.14 6.14 3.74
CA VAL A 130 -6.45 6.09 5.05
C VAL A 130 -7.40 6.41 6.22
N VAL A 131 -8.39 7.29 6.02
CA VAL A 131 -9.44 7.57 7.01
C VAL A 131 -10.36 6.36 7.18
N GLU A 132 -10.79 5.73 6.08
CA GLU A 132 -11.61 4.52 6.12
C GLU A 132 -10.90 3.38 6.87
N ILE A 133 -9.62 3.13 6.55
CA ILE A 133 -8.79 2.13 7.22
C ILE A 133 -8.65 2.44 8.72
N GLY A 134 -8.42 3.71 9.09
CA GLY A 134 -8.32 4.12 10.50
C GLY A 134 -9.62 3.86 11.29
N ARG A 135 -10.78 4.08 10.66
CA ARG A 135 -12.07 3.77 11.28
C ARG A 135 -12.24 2.27 11.54
N LEU A 136 -11.80 1.43 10.59
CA LEU A 136 -11.82 -0.03 10.74
C LEU A 136 -10.86 -0.49 11.85
N LEU A 137 -9.66 0.11 11.92
CA LEU A 137 -8.67 -0.19 12.94
C LEU A 137 -9.20 0.12 14.35
N GLY A 138 -9.81 1.30 14.53
CA GLY A 138 -10.42 1.69 15.81
C GLY A 138 -11.59 0.79 16.20
N GLY A 139 -12.34 0.26 15.22
CA GLY A 139 -13.36 -0.77 15.47
C GLY A 139 -12.76 -2.07 16.01
N TRP A 140 -11.63 -2.52 15.44
CA TRP A 140 -10.95 -3.74 15.86
C TRP A 140 -10.31 -3.61 17.25
N GLN A 141 -9.67 -2.47 17.55
CA GLN A 141 -9.10 -2.19 18.87
C GLN A 141 -10.14 -2.29 20.00
N LYS A 142 -11.38 -1.83 19.77
CA LYS A 142 -12.47 -1.92 20.75
C LYS A 142 -12.93 -3.36 21.01
N VAL A 143 -12.81 -4.26 20.05
CA VAL A 143 -13.16 -5.67 20.20
C VAL A 143 -12.08 -6.41 21.00
N GLY A 144 -10.81 -6.16 20.73
CA GLY A 144 -9.68 -6.84 21.39
C GLY A 144 -9.38 -6.37 22.81
N SER A 145 -9.92 -5.22 23.24
CA SER A 145 -9.77 -4.71 24.62
C SER A 145 -10.75 -5.35 25.63
N ARG A 146 -11.57 -6.32 25.21
CA ARG A 146 -12.58 -7.00 26.03
C ARG A 146 -12.12 -8.39 26.40
#